data_AF-A0A6L8KH46-F1
#
_entry.id   AF-A0A6L8KH46-F1
#
_cell.length_a   1.000
_cell.length_b   1.000
_cell.length_c   1.000
_cell.angle_alpha   90.00
_cell.angle_beta   90.00
_cell.angle_gamma   90.00
#
_symmetry.space_group_name_H-M   'P 1'
#
loop_
_entity.id
_entity.type
_entity.pdbx_description
1 polymer ?
#
loop_
_entity_poly.entity_id
_entity_poly.type
_entity_poly.pdbx_seq_one_letter_code
_entity_poly.pdbx_strand_id
1 'polypeptide(L)'
;MRKLIAGLSFALACLHASANESIAVERAVRIAEHFVAENGYTNLPESRVKEVLDNEAIEWRPGRSERLAQRYNTLRPKTIGAKKARKNGTPGWSVAFDYMSPTGNSNECRVVTMDANGRDVRVEHVDGIRSYFLGFEKSE
;
A
#
# COMPACT_ATOMS: atom_id res chain seq x y z
N MET A 1 -33.92 -45.62 43.65
CA MET A 1 -34.26 -45.55 42.21
C MET A 1 -33.77 -44.19 41.71
N ARG A 2 -32.66 -44.14 40.95
CA ARG A 2 -32.59 -43.75 39.51
C ARG A 2 -33.41 -42.47 39.23
N LYS A 3 -32.85 -41.36 38.73
CA LYS A 3 -32.08 -41.28 37.47
C LYS A 3 -31.16 -40.03 37.42
N LEU A 4 -30.00 -40.23 36.78
CA LEU A 4 -29.15 -39.20 36.19
C LEU A 4 -29.92 -38.38 35.13
N ILE A 5 -29.62 -37.09 35.01
CA ILE A 5 -29.87 -36.26 33.82
C ILE A 5 -28.52 -35.57 33.53
N ALA A 6 -27.70 -36.19 32.68
CA ALA A 6 -27.61 -35.90 31.24
C ALA A 6 -27.15 -34.45 30.99
N GLY A 7 -25.86 -34.32 30.68
CA GLY A 7 -25.22 -33.06 30.34
C GLY A 7 -25.73 -32.48 29.02
N LEU A 8 -25.57 -31.17 28.90
CA LEU A 8 -25.74 -30.44 27.66
C LEU A 8 -24.46 -29.64 27.41
N SER A 9 -23.50 -30.30 26.74
CA SER A 9 -22.34 -29.62 26.16
C SER A 9 -22.82 -28.80 24.96
N PHE A 10 -22.99 -27.50 25.14
CA PHE A 10 -23.12 -26.58 24.01
C PHE A 10 -21.72 -26.34 23.44
N ALA A 11 -21.42 -27.04 22.34
CA ALA A 11 -20.28 -26.74 21.49
C ALA A 11 -20.45 -25.32 20.94
N LEU A 12 -19.65 -24.38 21.45
CA LEU A 12 -19.63 -23.02 20.92
C LEU A 12 -19.00 -23.05 19.53
N ALA A 13 -19.81 -22.62 18.58
CA ALA A 13 -19.63 -22.73 17.15
C ALA A 13 -18.32 -22.11 16.63
N CYS A 14 -17.84 -22.72 15.56
CA CYS A 14 -16.88 -22.25 14.58
C CYS A 14 -16.59 -20.74 14.66
N LEU A 15 -15.42 -20.40 15.23
CA LEU A 15 -14.73 -19.16 14.89
C LEU A 15 -14.64 -19.11 13.37
N HIS A 16 -15.38 -18.17 12.80
CA HIS A 16 -15.42 -17.92 11.37
C HIS A 16 -13.98 -17.65 10.93
N ALA A 17 -13.44 -18.54 10.12
CA ALA A 17 -12.26 -18.24 9.33
C ALA A 17 -12.65 -17.04 8.46
N SER A 18 -12.25 -15.85 8.86
CA SER A 18 -12.22 -14.70 7.97
C SER A 18 -11.32 -15.11 6.82
N ALA A 19 -11.92 -15.60 5.73
CA ALA A 19 -11.22 -15.81 4.49
C ALA A 19 -10.55 -14.48 4.17
N ASN A 20 -9.22 -14.50 4.21
CA ASN A 20 -8.35 -13.33 4.07
C ASN A 20 -8.37 -12.92 2.58
N GLU A 21 -9.52 -12.44 2.11
CA GLU A 21 -9.78 -12.20 0.71
C GLU A 21 -9.00 -10.97 0.26
N SER A 22 -8.11 -11.18 -0.71
CA SER A 22 -7.29 -10.11 -1.24
C SER A 22 -8.17 -9.07 -1.93
N ILE A 23 -7.89 -7.80 -1.66
CA ILE A 23 -8.66 -6.69 -2.24
C ILE A 23 -8.49 -6.63 -3.75
N ALA A 24 -9.50 -6.13 -4.46
CA ALA A 24 -9.41 -5.88 -5.89
C ALA A 24 -8.32 -4.84 -6.22
N VAL A 25 -7.74 -4.95 -7.42
CA VAL A 25 -6.65 -4.06 -7.89
C VAL A 25 -7.06 -2.59 -7.85
N GLU A 26 -8.30 -2.26 -8.19
CA GLU A 26 -8.81 -0.89 -8.18
C GLU A 26 -8.83 -0.31 -6.75
N ARG A 27 -9.06 -1.16 -5.75
CA ARG A 27 -9.00 -0.74 -4.35
C ARG A 27 -7.56 -0.51 -3.91
N ALA A 28 -6.63 -1.37 -4.32
CA ALA A 28 -5.20 -1.18 -4.04
C ALA A 28 -4.66 0.11 -4.68
N VAL A 29 -5.03 0.38 -5.94
CA VAL A 29 -4.71 1.63 -6.65
C VAL A 29 -5.23 2.84 -5.89
N ARG A 30 -6.51 2.86 -5.48
CA ARG A 30 -7.08 3.98 -4.73
C ARG A 30 -6.37 4.22 -3.40
N ILE A 31 -6.04 3.15 -2.67
CA ILE A 31 -5.29 3.24 -1.40
C ILE A 31 -3.91 3.85 -1.65
N ALA A 32 -3.19 3.39 -2.68
CA ALA A 32 -1.86 3.89 -2.99
C ALA A 32 -1.87 5.36 -3.44
N GLU A 33 -2.80 5.76 -4.31
CA GLU A 33 -2.93 7.16 -4.76
C GLU A 33 -3.21 8.09 -3.58
N HIS A 34 -4.14 7.68 -2.71
CA HIS A 34 -4.47 8.44 -1.51
C HIS A 34 -3.29 8.54 -0.54
N PHE A 35 -2.58 7.43 -0.32
CA PHE A 35 -1.37 7.42 0.51
C PHE A 35 -0.27 8.35 -0.03
N VAL A 36 0.04 8.30 -1.33
CA VAL A 36 1.05 9.17 -1.95
C VAL A 36 0.68 10.66 -1.81
N ALA A 37 -0.61 10.96 -2.00
CA ALA A 37 -1.17 12.29 -1.83
C ALA A 37 -1.05 12.79 -0.37
N GLU A 38 -1.58 12.05 0.59
CA GLU A 38 -1.61 12.45 2.00
C GLU A 38 -0.25 12.38 2.70
N ASN A 39 0.73 11.67 2.13
CA ASN A 39 2.08 11.56 2.67
C ASN A 39 3.07 12.59 2.06
N GLY A 40 2.55 13.52 1.24
CA GLY A 40 3.27 14.72 0.80
C GLY A 40 4.06 14.59 -0.51
N TYR A 41 3.87 13.51 -1.27
CA TYR A 41 4.65 13.29 -2.52
C TYR A 41 4.14 14.08 -3.73
N THR A 42 2.91 14.58 -3.65
CA THR A 42 2.24 15.30 -4.75
C THR A 42 2.33 16.81 -4.55
N ASN A 43 1.61 17.57 -5.38
CA ASN A 43 1.46 19.02 -5.24
C ASN A 43 0.30 19.44 -4.32
N LEU A 44 -0.28 18.53 -3.53
CA LEU A 44 -1.29 18.90 -2.54
C LEU A 44 -0.75 19.94 -1.55
N PRO A 45 -1.58 20.91 -1.14
CA PRO A 45 -1.16 21.87 -0.11
C PRO A 45 -0.92 21.15 1.21
N GLU A 46 0.04 21.64 1.99
CA GLU A 46 0.46 21.03 3.25
C GLU A 46 -0.69 20.85 4.26
N SER A 47 -1.71 21.72 4.22
CA SER A 47 -2.93 21.60 5.04
C SER A 47 -3.80 20.38 4.73
N ARG A 48 -3.52 19.69 3.62
CA ARG A 48 -4.20 18.46 3.18
C ARG A 48 -3.29 17.22 3.31
N VAL A 49 -2.07 17.42 3.80
CA VAL A 49 -1.09 16.37 4.06
C VAL A 49 -1.19 16.01 5.55
N LYS A 50 -1.11 14.72 5.87
CA LYS A 50 -1.29 14.26 7.24
C LYS A 50 -0.23 14.83 8.18
N GLU A 51 -0.60 15.02 9.44
CA GLU A 51 0.30 15.58 10.45
C GLU A 51 1.46 14.63 10.74
N VAL A 52 1.15 13.35 10.98
CA VAL A 52 2.14 12.30 11.22
C VAL A 52 2.38 11.53 9.92
N LEU A 53 3.45 11.88 9.22
CA LEU A 53 3.85 11.26 7.97
C LEU A 53 4.32 9.80 8.15
N ASP A 54 3.94 8.91 7.23
CA ASP A 54 4.42 7.53 7.24
C ASP A 54 5.88 7.51 6.82
N ASN A 55 6.68 6.78 7.57
CA ASN A 55 8.11 6.67 7.30
C ASN A 55 8.36 5.84 6.04
N GLU A 56 9.38 6.22 5.29
CA GLU A 56 9.97 5.30 4.31
C GLU A 56 10.78 4.21 5.03
N ALA A 57 11.06 3.11 4.35
CA ALA A 57 11.90 2.04 4.90
C ALA A 57 13.29 2.56 5.38
N ILE A 58 13.79 3.64 4.77
CA ILE A 58 15.03 4.31 5.13
C ILE A 58 14.76 5.82 5.07
N GLU A 59 14.43 6.43 6.20
CA GLU A 59 14.23 7.88 6.31
C GLU A 59 15.08 8.46 7.44
N TRP A 60 16.04 9.32 7.09
CA TRP A 60 17.05 9.85 8.01
C TRP A 60 16.71 11.22 8.59
N ARG A 61 15.65 11.86 8.10
CA ARG A 61 15.24 13.22 8.51
C ARG A 61 14.21 13.13 9.64
N PRO A 62 14.50 13.65 10.84
CA PRO A 62 13.55 13.59 11.96
C PRO A 62 12.41 14.60 11.81
N GLY A 63 12.61 15.72 11.10
CA GLY A 63 11.65 16.79 11.00
C GLY A 63 10.59 16.58 9.93
N ARG A 64 9.31 16.76 10.28
CA ARG A 64 8.18 16.73 9.31
C ARG A 64 8.41 17.68 8.13
N SER A 65 8.79 18.93 8.41
CA SER A 65 9.04 19.94 7.38
C SER A 65 10.18 19.53 6.43
N GLU A 66 11.26 18.95 6.96
CA GLU A 66 12.37 18.44 6.14
C GLU A 66 11.92 17.29 5.22
N ARG A 67 11.11 16.36 5.76
CA ARG A 67 10.55 15.24 5.00
C ARG A 67 9.60 15.74 3.91
N LEU A 68 8.75 16.72 4.20
CA LEU A 68 7.89 17.32 3.18
C LEU A 68 8.69 18.02 2.10
N ALA A 69 9.73 18.77 2.45
CA ALA A 69 10.59 19.41 1.46
C ALA A 69 11.24 18.39 0.51
N GLN A 70 11.56 17.19 0.99
CA GLN A 70 12.09 16.10 0.17
C GLN A 70 11.05 15.42 -0.71
N ARG A 71 9.80 15.32 -0.25
CA ARG A 71 8.73 14.59 -0.93
C ARG A 71 7.93 15.47 -1.88
N TYR A 72 7.83 16.77 -1.61
CA TYR A 72 6.90 17.66 -2.29
C TYR A 72 7.07 17.61 -3.80
N ASN A 73 5.95 17.36 -4.49
CA ASN A 73 5.87 17.34 -5.94
C ASN A 73 6.93 16.43 -6.61
N THR A 74 7.26 15.30 -5.98
CA THR A 74 8.19 14.31 -6.54
C THR A 74 7.49 13.24 -7.37
N LEU A 75 6.24 12.88 -7.04
CA LEU A 75 5.47 11.84 -7.72
C LEU A 75 4.24 12.39 -8.42
N ARG A 76 3.91 11.80 -9.57
CA ARG A 76 2.62 12.00 -10.24
C ARG A 76 1.51 11.46 -9.32
N PRO A 77 0.34 12.11 -9.25
CA PRO A 77 -0.75 11.67 -8.35
C PRO A 77 -1.47 10.39 -8.83
N LYS A 78 -1.20 9.94 -10.06
CA LYS A 78 -1.84 8.78 -10.67
C LYS A 78 -0.86 7.66 -10.90
N THR A 79 -1.32 6.43 -10.64
CA THR A 79 -0.50 5.23 -10.82
C THR A 79 -0.30 4.94 -12.30
N ILE A 80 0.82 4.32 -12.64
CA ILE A 80 1.07 3.78 -13.99
C ILE A 80 0.68 2.31 -14.11
N GLY A 81 0.53 1.63 -12.97
CA GLY A 81 0.05 0.26 -12.87
C GLY A 81 0.26 -0.37 -11.50
N ALA A 82 -0.26 -1.58 -11.34
CA ALA A 82 -0.25 -2.33 -10.09
C ALA A 82 -0.05 -3.83 -10.35
N LYS A 83 0.56 -4.53 -9.40
CA LYS A 83 0.84 -5.96 -9.45
C LYS A 83 0.51 -6.65 -8.13
N LYS A 84 -0.04 -7.86 -8.21
CA LYS A 84 -0.36 -8.71 -7.06
C LYS A 84 0.86 -9.51 -6.61
N ALA A 85 1.90 -8.81 -6.19
CA ALA A 85 3.06 -9.36 -5.50
C ALA A 85 3.86 -8.22 -4.89
N ARG A 86 4.55 -8.48 -3.77
CA ARG A 86 5.58 -7.60 -3.21
C ARG A 86 6.98 -8.18 -3.52
N LYS A 87 8.02 -7.53 -3.00
CA LYS A 87 9.41 -8.00 -3.09
C LYS A 87 9.50 -9.48 -2.67
N ASN A 88 10.29 -10.26 -3.41
CA ASN A 88 10.49 -11.71 -3.21
C ASN A 88 9.21 -12.56 -3.36
N GLY A 89 8.20 -12.08 -4.10
CA GLY A 89 6.97 -12.85 -4.35
C GLY A 89 6.04 -12.96 -3.14
N THR A 90 6.25 -12.14 -2.11
CA THR A 90 5.39 -12.15 -0.92
C THR A 90 3.98 -11.64 -1.27
N PRO A 91 2.93 -12.22 -0.66
CA PRO A 91 1.55 -11.80 -0.93
C PRO A 91 1.33 -10.32 -0.62
N GLY A 92 0.65 -9.62 -1.54
CA GLY A 92 0.30 -8.22 -1.40
C GLY A 92 0.26 -7.50 -2.74
N TRP A 93 0.31 -6.18 -2.66
CA TRP A 93 0.25 -5.31 -3.83
C TRP A 93 1.51 -4.45 -3.93
N SER A 94 1.96 -4.25 -5.16
CA SER A 94 2.94 -3.23 -5.54
C SER A 94 2.29 -2.30 -6.56
N VAL A 95 2.30 -1.00 -6.30
CA VAL A 95 1.65 0.02 -7.13
C VAL A 95 2.69 1.07 -7.51
N ALA A 96 2.84 1.33 -8.80
CA ALA A 96 3.91 2.18 -9.33
C ALA A 96 3.42 3.58 -9.72
N PHE A 97 4.29 4.56 -9.51
CA PHE A 97 4.06 5.96 -9.84
C PHE A 97 5.25 6.53 -10.62
N ASP A 98 4.95 7.32 -11.65
CA ASP A 98 5.96 8.10 -12.35
C ASP A 98 6.44 9.27 -11.49
N TYR A 99 7.72 9.64 -11.61
CA TYR A 99 8.24 10.87 -11.05
C TYR A 99 7.71 12.10 -11.81
N MET A 100 7.63 13.25 -11.12
CA MET A 100 7.22 14.52 -11.74
C MET A 100 8.26 15.02 -12.75
N SER A 101 9.54 14.92 -12.38
CA SER A 101 10.68 15.34 -13.19
C SER A 101 11.42 14.11 -13.72
N PRO A 102 11.77 14.05 -15.02
CA PRO A 102 12.57 12.98 -15.59
C PRO A 102 14.07 13.14 -15.24
N THR A 103 14.42 13.79 -14.14
CA THR A 103 15.82 14.04 -13.70
C THR A 103 16.61 12.78 -13.34
N GLY A 104 16.05 11.60 -13.60
CA GLY A 104 16.68 10.30 -13.45
C GLY A 104 16.46 9.43 -14.68
N ASN A 105 16.58 8.13 -14.48
CA ASN A 105 16.31 7.14 -15.51
C ASN A 105 14.81 7.10 -15.80
N SER A 106 14.40 7.46 -17.02
CA SER A 106 12.98 7.39 -17.44
C SER A 106 12.37 5.98 -17.36
N ASN A 107 13.20 4.96 -17.16
CA ASN A 107 12.78 3.58 -16.93
C ASN A 107 12.60 3.21 -15.45
N GLU A 108 12.71 4.17 -14.53
CA GLU A 108 12.49 3.97 -13.09
C GLU A 108 11.16 4.57 -12.64
N CYS A 109 10.57 3.97 -11.60
CA CYS A 109 9.34 4.42 -10.98
C CYS A 109 9.40 4.22 -9.48
N ARG A 110 8.63 5.00 -8.74
CA ARG A 110 8.48 4.79 -7.29
C ARG A 110 7.38 3.78 -7.02
N VAL A 111 7.62 2.85 -6.11
CA VAL A 111 6.68 1.78 -5.78
C VAL A 111 6.13 1.97 -4.38
N VAL A 112 4.81 1.90 -4.26
CA VAL A 112 4.08 1.75 -3.00
C VAL A 112 3.72 0.29 -2.82
N THR A 113 4.01 -0.29 -1.67
CA THR A 113 3.56 -1.66 -1.34
C THR A 113 2.56 -1.68 -0.20
N MET A 114 1.71 -2.70 -0.19
CA MET A 114 0.74 -2.97 0.87
C MET A 114 0.49 -4.49 0.97
N ASP A 115 -0.08 -4.94 2.08
CA ASP A 115 -0.51 -6.33 2.25
C ASP A 115 -1.68 -6.68 1.30
N ALA A 116 -2.08 -7.95 1.26
CA ALA A 116 -3.14 -8.42 0.38
C ALA A 116 -4.51 -7.73 0.62
N ASN A 117 -4.69 -7.11 1.80
CA ASN A 117 -5.92 -6.46 2.25
C ASN A 117 -5.85 -4.92 2.16
N GLY A 118 -4.74 -4.38 1.68
CA GLY A 118 -4.50 -2.94 1.55
C GLY A 118 -4.03 -2.24 2.83
N ARG A 119 -3.44 -2.99 3.77
CA ARG A 119 -2.82 -2.46 5.00
C ARG A 119 -1.31 -2.41 4.86
N ASP A 120 -0.62 -1.90 5.88
CA ASP A 120 0.85 -1.78 5.93
C ASP A 120 1.42 -1.08 4.68
N VAL A 121 0.73 0.00 4.29
CA VAL A 121 1.05 0.79 3.10
C VAL A 121 2.34 1.57 3.34
N ARG A 122 3.28 1.47 2.42
CA ARG A 122 4.55 2.20 2.49
C ARG A 122 5.14 2.47 1.11
N VAL A 123 5.95 3.51 1.01
CA VAL A 123 6.85 3.71 -0.14
C VAL A 123 8.07 2.81 0.02
N GLU A 124 8.44 2.09 -1.03
CA GLU A 124 9.69 1.34 -1.08
C GLU A 124 10.85 2.28 -1.40
N HIS A 125 11.97 2.08 -0.69
CA HIS A 125 13.17 2.88 -0.87
C HIS A 125 13.84 2.64 -2.24
N VAL A 126 13.79 1.39 -2.72
CA VAL A 126 14.37 0.98 -4.00
C VAL A 126 13.36 1.18 -5.12
N ASP A 127 13.79 1.84 -6.19
CA ASP A 127 12.95 2.08 -7.36
C ASP A 127 12.64 0.81 -8.15
N GLY A 128 11.46 0.79 -8.75
CA GLY A 128 11.01 -0.27 -9.63
C GLY A 128 11.37 0.02 -11.09
N ILE A 129 11.45 -1.04 -11.90
CA ILE A 129 11.56 -0.90 -13.36
C ILE A 129 10.19 -0.57 -13.92
N ARG A 130 10.06 0.60 -14.53
CA ARG A 130 8.78 1.16 -15.04
C ARG A 130 8.05 0.18 -15.95
N SER A 131 8.76 -0.42 -16.92
CA SER A 131 8.18 -1.38 -17.87
C SER A 131 7.56 -2.61 -17.21
N TYR A 132 7.97 -2.96 -15.99
CA TYR A 132 7.35 -4.06 -15.25
C TYR A 132 5.97 -3.71 -14.72
N PHE A 133 5.58 -2.44 -14.66
CA PHE A 133 4.27 -2.02 -14.15
C PHE A 133 3.36 -1.47 -15.25
N LEU A 134 3.89 -1.26 -16.46
CA LEU A 134 3.09 -0.75 -17.58
C LEU A 134 2.05 -1.77 -18.03
N GLY A 135 0.84 -1.27 -18.28
CA GLY A 135 -0.27 -2.07 -18.81
C GLY A 135 -0.93 -2.88 -17.73
N PHE A 136 -1.98 -2.31 -17.13
CA PHE A 136 -2.92 -3.04 -16.27
C PHE A 136 -3.33 -4.34 -16.96
N GLU A 137 -2.76 -5.48 -16.56
CA GLU A 137 -3.46 -6.74 -16.75
C GLU A 137 -4.57 -6.75 -15.70
N LYS A 138 -5.78 -6.41 -16.14
CA LYS A 138 -6.97 -6.82 -15.39
C LYS A 138 -6.88 -8.33 -15.29
N SER A 139 -6.55 -8.83 -14.11
CA SER A 139 -6.81 -10.24 -13.81
C SER A 139 -8.33 -10.40 -13.92
N GLU A 140 -8.78 -11.01 -15.02
CA GLU A 140 -10.17 -11.44 -15.22
C GLU A 140 -10.65 -12.32 -14.07
#